data_AF-A0A0T7P8K4-F1
#
_entry.id   AF-A0A0T7P8K4-F1
#
_cell.length_a   1.000
_cell.length_b   1.000
_cell.length_c   1.000
_cell.angle_alpha   90.00
_cell.angle_beta   90.00
_cell.angle_gamma   90.00
#
_symmetry.space_group_name_H-M   'P 1'
#
loop_
_entity.id
_entity.type
_entity.pdbx_description
1 polymer ?
#
loop_
_entity_poly.entity_id
_entity_poly.type
_entity_poly.pdbx_seq_one_letter_code
_entity_poly.pdbx_strand_id
1 'polypeptide(L)'
;MTAINSFAVCPLTGEHKEAPHSVPKFLIDPITNLPATRSTLSKESRAYARIYGATAITGTQYKEMKPVEPTEGVHEVSAVTYKAVCGRFTISEDSPSGIVSTRTGKPIGSKVRYWRIAMGTGNYQLRRDPKTGETRKVYQVMSIAAHRVVFMLAHKRDIKEGCVVVHINNDQLDNRPENLKEVSHSVAAFTRKATKKAESVGYVGVGYVKRRQCYVGRCKAHGKIYYTKGYQDIHACHRALEVIRKTVGAPSIGH
;
A
#
# COMPACT_ATOMS: atom_id res chain seq x y z
N MET A 1 -8.08 -9.20 66.06
CA MET A 1 -7.01 -10.22 65.96
C MET A 1 -7.13 -10.87 64.59
N THR A 2 -6.85 -10.17 63.48
CA THR A 2 -5.55 -9.75 62.92
C THR A 2 -4.68 -10.93 62.47
N ALA A 3 -4.61 -11.13 61.15
CA ALA A 3 -3.43 -11.65 60.45
C ALA A 3 -3.48 -11.14 59.00
N ILE A 4 -2.63 -10.17 58.68
CA ILE A 4 -2.44 -9.59 57.35
C ILE A 4 -1.19 -10.25 56.78
N ASN A 5 -1.32 -10.90 55.61
CA ASN A 5 -0.20 -11.51 54.90
C ASN A 5 0.63 -10.44 54.18
N SER A 6 1.90 -10.33 54.57
CA SER A 6 2.94 -9.49 53.99
C SER A 6 3.53 -10.13 52.73
N PHE A 7 3.40 -9.46 51.59
CA PHE A 7 4.14 -9.79 50.36
C PHE A 7 5.53 -9.16 50.39
N ALA A 8 6.56 -9.97 50.19
CA ALA A 8 7.95 -9.55 50.06
C ALA A 8 8.20 -8.93 48.67
N VAL A 9 8.74 -7.71 48.66
CA VAL A 9 9.22 -7.01 47.47
C VAL A 9 10.73 -7.26 47.35
N CYS A 10 11.18 -7.72 46.18
CA CYS A 10 12.57 -7.99 45.87
C CYS A 10 13.19 -6.74 45.19
N PRO A 11 14.24 -6.09 45.74
CA PRO A 11 14.88 -4.96 45.07
C PRO A 11 15.97 -5.43 44.11
N LEU A 12 15.80 -5.13 42.82
CA LEU A 12 16.84 -5.25 41.80
C LEU A 12 17.56 -3.90 41.66
N THR A 13 18.70 -3.74 42.32
CA THR A 13 19.65 -2.65 42.05
C THR A 13 20.83 -3.23 41.28
N GLY A 14 20.80 -3.07 39.95
CA GLY A 14 21.93 -3.36 39.07
C GLY A 14 22.58 -2.07 38.61
N GLU A 15 23.76 -1.78 39.14
CA GLU A 15 24.62 -0.65 38.75
C GLU A 15 25.17 -0.86 37.33
N HIS A 16 24.92 0.10 36.43
CA HIS A 16 25.55 0.16 35.12
C HIS A 16 26.85 0.97 35.24
N LYS A 17 28.00 0.30 35.02
CA LYS A 17 29.30 0.95 34.84
C LYS A 17 29.41 1.51 33.42
N GLU A 18 29.66 2.81 33.32
CA GLU A 18 30.03 3.53 32.09
C GLU A 18 31.45 3.15 31.65
N ALA A 19 31.65 2.96 30.34
CA ALA A 19 32.95 2.75 29.71
C ALA A 19 33.36 4.01 28.92
N PRO A 20 34.63 4.46 28.99
CA PRO A 20 35.06 5.71 28.40
C PRO A 20 35.31 5.61 26.88
N HIS A 21 34.92 6.68 26.19
CA HIS A 21 35.18 6.95 24.78
C HIS A 21 36.67 7.27 24.54
N SER A 22 37.30 6.55 23.60
CA SER A 22 38.53 7.00 22.95
C SER A 22 38.37 6.93 21.43
N VAL A 23 38.30 8.08 20.78
CA VAL A 23 38.24 8.21 19.30
C VAL A 23 39.66 8.49 18.80
N PRO A 24 40.19 7.74 17.81
CA PRO A 24 41.49 8.03 17.22
C PRO A 24 41.40 9.21 16.24
N LYS A 25 42.35 10.15 16.37
CA LYS A 25 42.60 11.22 15.39
C LYS A 25 43.25 10.63 14.14
N PHE A 26 42.59 10.76 12.99
CA PHE A 26 43.21 10.52 11.68
C PHE A 26 43.67 11.84 11.07
N LEU A 27 44.95 11.91 10.73
CA LEU A 27 45.56 12.90 9.85
C LEU A 27 44.92 12.78 8.46
N ILE A 28 44.58 13.92 7.84
CA ILE A 28 44.16 14.00 6.44
C ILE A 28 45.18 14.86 5.71
N ASP A 29 45.90 14.26 4.75
CA ASP A 29 46.70 14.97 3.76
C ASP A 29 45.81 15.47 2.61
N PRO A 30 46.13 16.62 1.98
CA PRO A 30 45.34 17.15 0.86
C PRO A 30 45.62 16.38 -0.45
N ILE A 31 44.55 15.82 -1.02
CA ILE A 31 44.55 15.09 -2.29
C ILE A 31 44.58 16.06 -3.47
N THR A 32 45.49 15.78 -4.41
CA THR A 32 45.63 16.37 -5.73
C THR A 32 44.44 16.07 -6.65
N ASN A 33 44.04 17.07 -7.44
CA ASN A 33 42.93 17.00 -8.39
C ASN A 33 43.14 15.94 -9.48
N LEU A 34 42.26 14.94 -9.54
CA LEU A 34 42.06 14.06 -10.68
C LEU A 34 40.55 13.98 -11.03
N PRO A 35 40.17 13.87 -12.32
CA PRO A 35 38.78 13.86 -12.75
C PRO A 35 38.06 12.59 -12.29
N ALA A 36 36.90 12.77 -11.65
CA ALA A 36 36.08 11.71 -11.10
C ALA A 36 35.52 10.77 -12.20
N THR A 37 35.90 9.50 -12.12
CA THR A 37 35.21 8.42 -12.84
C THR A 37 33.86 8.13 -12.16
N ARG A 38 32.94 7.52 -12.90
CA ARG A 38 31.51 7.29 -12.59
C ARG A 38 31.20 6.63 -11.23
N SER A 39 32.20 6.17 -10.48
CA SER A 39 32.05 5.43 -9.21
C SER A 39 32.00 6.31 -7.95
N THR A 40 32.35 7.60 -8.03
CA THR A 40 32.44 8.48 -6.84
C THR A 40 31.20 9.34 -6.57
N LEU A 41 30.15 9.22 -7.38
CA LEU A 41 28.92 10.00 -7.15
C LEU A 41 28.26 9.59 -5.81
N SER A 42 27.94 10.60 -4.99
CA SER A 42 27.18 10.41 -3.74
C SER A 42 25.81 9.79 -4.04
N LYS A 43 25.17 9.18 -3.02
CA LYS A 43 23.84 8.58 -3.16
C LYS A 43 22.80 9.58 -3.67
N GLU A 44 22.93 10.85 -3.28
CA GLU A 44 22.02 11.94 -3.68
C GLU A 44 22.18 12.29 -5.16
N SER A 45 23.42 12.40 -5.65
CA SER A 45 23.69 12.69 -7.06
C SER A 45 23.22 11.55 -7.99
N ARG A 46 23.25 10.30 -7.53
CA ARG A 46 22.70 9.16 -8.28
C ARG A 46 21.18 9.17 -8.35
N ALA A 47 20.50 9.63 -7.31
CA ALA A 47 19.04 9.76 -7.31
C ALA A 47 18.60 10.85 -8.30
N TYR A 48 19.32 11.98 -8.33
CA TYR A 48 19.02 13.09 -9.23
C TYR A 48 19.26 12.74 -10.71
N ALA A 49 20.41 12.12 -11.05
CA ALA A 49 20.71 11.69 -12.42
C ALA A 49 19.71 10.66 -12.97
N ARG A 50 19.04 9.89 -12.08
CA ARG A 50 17.97 8.95 -12.44
C ARG A 50 16.67 9.64 -12.83
N ILE A 51 16.39 10.80 -12.26
CA ILE A 51 15.15 11.54 -12.48
C ILE A 51 15.27 12.40 -13.75
N TYR A 52 16.44 12.98 -14.02
CA TYR A 52 16.59 14.01 -15.06
C TYR A 52 17.40 13.60 -16.30
N GLY A 53 17.91 12.36 -16.36
CA GLY A 53 18.67 11.86 -17.50
C GLY A 53 20.14 12.31 -17.47
N ALA A 54 21.04 11.39 -17.83
CA ALA A 54 22.48 11.61 -17.80
C ALA A 54 22.97 12.35 -19.04
N THR A 55 22.63 13.62 -19.19
CA THR A 55 23.38 14.54 -20.06
C THR A 55 24.32 15.36 -19.18
N ALA A 56 25.60 15.37 -19.57
CA ALA A 56 26.70 15.94 -18.80
C ALA A 56 26.43 17.41 -18.42
N ILE A 57 26.16 17.65 -17.12
CA ILE A 57 26.17 18.98 -16.54
C ILE A 57 27.59 19.19 -16.01
N THR A 58 28.36 20.03 -16.70
CA THR A 58 29.66 20.52 -16.23
C THR A 58 29.48 21.29 -14.92
N GLY A 59 30.36 21.05 -13.95
CA GLY A 59 30.21 21.42 -12.54
C GLY A 59 30.21 22.91 -12.18
N THR A 60 30.04 23.82 -13.16
CA THR A 60 30.13 25.27 -12.95
C THR A 60 28.77 26.00 -12.88
N GLN A 61 27.63 25.35 -13.14
CA GLN A 61 26.32 26.03 -13.13
C GLN A 61 25.45 25.81 -11.87
N TYR A 62 25.96 25.12 -10.84
CA TYR A 62 25.15 24.78 -9.66
C TYR A 62 24.95 25.92 -8.64
N LYS A 63 25.68 27.04 -8.72
CA LYS A 63 25.66 28.08 -7.68
C LYS A 63 24.54 29.12 -7.79
N GLU A 64 23.76 29.14 -8.88
CA GLU A 64 22.74 30.18 -9.10
C GLU A 64 21.30 29.66 -9.30
N MET A 65 21.07 28.36 -9.18
CA MET A 65 19.70 27.84 -9.23
C MET A 65 19.00 28.11 -7.89
N LYS A 66 18.14 29.14 -7.88
CA LYS A 66 17.17 29.34 -6.81
C LYS A 66 16.33 28.06 -6.68
N PRO A 67 16.07 27.58 -5.44
CA PRO A 67 15.16 26.46 -5.24
C PRO A 67 13.85 26.80 -5.92
N VAL A 68 13.48 26.01 -6.92
CA VAL A 68 12.16 26.07 -7.54
C VAL A 68 11.21 25.66 -6.43
N GLU A 69 10.41 26.61 -5.94
CA GLU A 69 9.37 26.28 -4.98
C GLU A 69 8.49 25.19 -5.59
N PRO A 70 8.20 24.11 -4.84
CA PRO A 70 7.32 23.08 -5.34
C PRO A 70 6.02 23.76 -5.74
N THR A 71 5.70 23.75 -7.03
CA THR A 71 4.42 24.24 -7.52
C THR A 71 3.34 23.39 -6.84
N GLU A 72 2.68 23.99 -5.85
CA GLU A 72 1.44 23.51 -5.26
C GLU A 72 0.42 23.39 -6.39
N GLY A 73 0.33 22.21 -7.02
CA GLY A 73 -0.50 22.06 -8.21
C GLY A 73 -0.42 20.74 -8.95
N VAL A 74 0.50 19.82 -8.60
CA VAL A 74 0.49 18.46 -9.18
C VAL A 74 -0.19 17.49 -8.22
N HIS A 75 -1.40 17.82 -7.77
CA HIS A 75 -2.25 16.87 -7.08
C HIS A 75 -3.05 16.04 -8.09
N GLU A 76 -2.81 14.75 -8.00
CA GLU A 76 -3.65 13.62 -8.41
C GLU A 76 -3.69 13.19 -9.88
N VAL A 77 -3.12 12.02 -10.05
CA VAL A 77 -3.32 11.06 -11.13
C VAL A 77 -4.82 10.79 -11.33
N SER A 78 -5.47 11.59 -12.18
CA SER A 78 -6.71 11.27 -12.91
C SER A 78 -7.71 10.37 -12.15
N ALA A 79 -8.35 10.91 -11.11
CA ALA A 79 -9.46 10.21 -10.46
C ALA A 79 -10.59 10.05 -11.48
N VAL A 80 -10.88 8.82 -11.89
CA VAL A 80 -12.08 8.53 -12.69
C VAL A 80 -13.29 8.87 -11.82
N THR A 81 -14.08 9.84 -12.26
CA THR A 81 -15.27 10.29 -11.54
C THR A 81 -16.52 9.52 -11.94
N TYR A 82 -17.50 9.47 -11.07
CA TYR A 82 -18.84 8.92 -11.28
C TYR A 82 -19.47 9.55 -12.53
N LYS A 83 -19.33 10.87 -12.71
CA LYS A 83 -19.83 11.59 -13.89
C LYS A 83 -19.25 11.04 -15.21
N ALA A 84 -17.98 10.62 -15.22
CA ALA A 84 -17.36 10.03 -16.41
C ALA A 84 -17.87 8.63 -16.74
N VAL A 85 -18.53 7.96 -15.79
CA VAL A 85 -18.93 6.55 -15.84
C VAL A 85 -20.46 6.40 -16.00
N CYS A 86 -21.26 7.20 -15.31
CA CYS A 86 -22.71 7.04 -15.18
C CYS A 86 -23.49 7.15 -16.50
N GLY A 87 -22.96 7.85 -17.51
CA GLY A 87 -23.57 7.94 -18.84
C GLY A 87 -23.09 6.89 -19.85
N ARG A 88 -22.10 6.06 -19.48
CA ARG A 88 -21.43 5.12 -20.41
C ARG A 88 -21.72 3.66 -20.09
N PHE A 89 -21.98 3.36 -18.83
CA PHE A 89 -22.15 2.00 -18.34
C PHE A 89 -23.36 1.87 -17.44
N THR A 90 -23.98 0.70 -17.47
CA THR A 90 -25.05 0.27 -16.56
C THR A 90 -24.66 -1.06 -15.91
N ILE A 91 -25.12 -1.27 -14.67
CA ILE A 91 -24.92 -2.55 -13.95
C ILE A 91 -25.81 -3.61 -14.62
N SER A 92 -25.28 -4.81 -14.76
CA SER A 92 -26.02 -5.97 -15.28
C SER A 92 -25.45 -7.23 -14.64
N GLU A 93 -26.33 -8.04 -14.06
CA GLU A 93 -25.99 -9.31 -13.41
C GLU A 93 -25.61 -10.38 -14.43
N ASP A 94 -26.18 -10.31 -15.64
CA ASP A 94 -25.87 -11.22 -16.76
C ASP A 94 -24.48 -10.98 -17.36
N SER A 95 -23.88 -9.82 -17.07
CA SER A 95 -22.54 -9.51 -17.55
C SER A 95 -21.50 -10.13 -16.62
N PRO A 96 -20.52 -10.90 -17.15
CA PRO A 96 -19.49 -11.50 -16.31
C PRO A 96 -18.57 -10.46 -15.65
N SER A 97 -18.55 -9.22 -16.15
CA SER A 97 -17.83 -8.10 -15.51
C SER A 97 -18.70 -7.31 -14.52
N GLY A 98 -20.00 -7.58 -14.45
CA GLY A 98 -21.01 -6.83 -13.69
C GLY A 98 -21.51 -5.57 -14.38
N ILE A 99 -21.04 -5.27 -15.60
CA ILE A 99 -21.46 -4.08 -16.35
C ILE A 99 -21.65 -4.32 -17.85
N VAL A 100 -22.53 -3.52 -18.44
CA VAL A 100 -22.74 -3.43 -19.90
C VAL A 100 -22.58 -1.99 -20.36
N SER A 101 -22.36 -1.80 -21.66
CA SER A 101 -22.43 -0.47 -22.27
C SER A 101 -23.86 0.06 -22.25
N THR A 102 -24.07 1.30 -21.81
CA THR A 102 -25.38 1.95 -21.98
C THR A 102 -25.74 2.12 -23.46
N ARG A 103 -24.74 2.32 -24.32
CA ARG A 103 -24.95 2.56 -25.75
C ARG A 103 -25.30 1.30 -26.52
N THR A 104 -24.64 0.19 -26.23
CA THR A 104 -24.77 -1.05 -27.05
C THR A 104 -25.49 -2.18 -26.33
N GLY A 105 -25.71 -2.08 -25.01
CA GLY A 105 -26.24 -3.17 -24.17
C GLY A 105 -25.28 -4.36 -24.01
N LYS A 106 -24.11 -4.35 -24.65
CA LYS A 106 -23.18 -5.49 -24.62
C LYS A 106 -22.30 -5.50 -23.37
N PRO A 107 -21.95 -6.67 -22.84
CA PRO A 107 -20.93 -6.81 -21.80
C PRO A 107 -19.63 -6.11 -22.19
N ILE A 108 -19.06 -5.34 -21.26
CA ILE A 108 -17.76 -4.67 -21.45
C ILE A 108 -16.76 -5.19 -20.43
N GLY A 109 -15.55 -5.45 -20.90
CA GLY A 109 -14.39 -5.66 -20.07
C GLY A 109 -13.47 -6.73 -20.65
N SER A 110 -12.19 -6.66 -20.32
CA SER A 110 -11.25 -7.73 -20.59
C SER A 110 -10.82 -8.39 -19.29
N LYS A 111 -10.78 -9.72 -19.29
CA LYS A 111 -10.32 -10.52 -18.15
C LYS A 111 -8.80 -10.65 -18.23
N VAL A 112 -8.10 -10.09 -17.24
CA VAL A 112 -6.68 -10.38 -17.00
C VAL A 112 -6.60 -11.12 -15.67
N ARG A 113 -6.24 -10.43 -14.59
CA ARG A 113 -6.42 -10.92 -13.21
C ARG A 113 -7.76 -10.49 -12.61
N TYR A 114 -8.25 -9.34 -13.02
CA TYR A 114 -9.53 -8.74 -12.70
C TYR A 114 -10.15 -8.26 -14.01
N TRP A 115 -11.46 -8.03 -13.99
CA TRP A 115 -12.14 -7.35 -15.10
C TRP A 115 -11.63 -5.91 -15.21
N ARG A 116 -11.13 -5.54 -16.39
CA ARG A 116 -10.67 -4.18 -16.70
C ARG A 116 -11.54 -3.58 -17.78
N ILE A 117 -11.84 -2.30 -17.62
CA ILE A 117 -12.63 -1.51 -18.55
C ILE A 117 -11.69 -0.49 -19.19
N ALA A 118 -11.60 -0.57 -20.52
CA ALA A 118 -10.90 0.42 -21.32
C ALA A 118 -11.75 1.69 -21.40
N MET A 119 -11.17 2.81 -20.97
CA MET A 119 -11.75 4.15 -21.04
C MET A 119 -10.87 4.99 -21.95
N GLY A 120 -11.47 5.55 -23.01
CA GLY A 120 -10.79 6.55 -23.83
C GLY A 120 -10.55 7.81 -23.03
N THR A 121 -9.30 8.27 -23.01
CA THR A 121 -8.92 9.53 -22.33
C THR A 121 -9.24 10.77 -23.16
N GLY A 122 -9.55 10.59 -24.45
CA GLY A 122 -9.58 11.68 -25.44
C GLY A 122 -8.19 12.08 -25.93
N ASN A 123 -7.12 11.71 -25.21
CA ASN A 123 -5.75 12.00 -25.60
C ASN A 123 -5.27 11.00 -26.66
N TYR A 124 -4.55 11.50 -27.66
CA TYR A 124 -3.86 10.68 -28.64
C TYR A 124 -2.44 11.19 -28.85
N GLN A 125 -1.55 10.26 -29.21
CA GLN A 125 -0.22 10.58 -29.72
C GLN A 125 -0.19 10.26 -31.21
N LEU A 126 0.42 11.13 -32.01
CA LEU A 126 0.77 10.79 -33.38
C LEU A 126 1.99 9.87 -33.35
N ARG A 127 1.86 8.67 -33.92
CA ARG A 127 2.99 7.75 -34.11
C ARG A 127 3.15 7.46 -35.59
N ARG A 128 4.38 7.63 -36.08
CA ARG A 128 4.77 7.24 -37.44
C ARG A 128 5.00 5.73 -37.48
N ASP A 129 4.38 5.04 -38.43
CA ASP A 129 4.64 3.63 -38.66
C ASP A 129 6.04 3.46 -39.26
N PRO A 130 6.91 2.64 -38.68
CA PRO A 130 8.28 2.47 -39.17
C PRO A 130 8.35 1.78 -40.54
N LYS A 131 7.33 1.01 -40.94
CA LYS A 131 7.33 0.28 -42.21
C LYS A 131 6.77 1.12 -43.35
N THR A 132 5.64 1.78 -43.13
CA THR A 132 4.95 2.53 -44.19
C THR A 132 5.29 4.02 -44.19
N GLY A 133 5.81 4.55 -43.08
CA GLY A 133 6.07 5.98 -42.91
C GLY A 133 4.81 6.82 -42.65
N GLU A 134 3.62 6.21 -42.65
CA GLU A 134 2.34 6.89 -42.39
C GLU A 134 2.21 7.29 -40.91
N THR A 135 1.55 8.42 -40.64
CA THR A 135 1.29 8.86 -39.27
C THR A 135 -0.11 8.46 -38.85
N ARG A 136 -0.22 7.73 -37.74
CA ARG A 136 -1.52 7.34 -37.15
C ARG A 136 -1.73 7.93 -35.77
N LYS A 137 -2.98 8.21 -35.43
CA LYS A 137 -3.40 8.58 -34.07
C LYS A 137 -3.45 7.33 -33.19
N VAL A 138 -2.66 7.31 -32.13
CA VAL A 138 -2.67 6.27 -31.10
C VAL A 138 -3.31 6.85 -29.86
N TYR A 139 -4.55 6.46 -29.60
CA TYR A 139 -5.29 6.92 -28.42
C TYR A 139 -4.69 6.30 -27.15
N GLN A 140 -4.47 7.14 -26.15
CA GLN A 140 -4.16 6.65 -24.81
C GLN A 140 -5.44 6.11 -24.19
N VAL A 141 -5.40 4.83 -23.84
CA VAL A 141 -6.50 4.15 -23.17
C VAL A 141 -6.13 4.00 -21.71
N MET A 142 -6.97 4.52 -20.82
CA MET A 142 -6.86 4.22 -19.40
C MET A 142 -7.65 2.94 -19.09
N SER A 143 -7.10 2.10 -18.21
CA SER A 143 -7.81 0.91 -17.76
C SER A 143 -8.23 1.07 -16.30
N ILE A 144 -9.53 1.00 -16.03
CA ILE A 144 -10.10 0.99 -14.69
C ILE A 144 -10.58 -0.42 -14.32
N ALA A 145 -10.48 -0.81 -13.05
CA ALA A 145 -11.01 -2.09 -12.59
C ALA A 145 -12.55 -2.04 -12.51
N ALA A 146 -13.22 -3.11 -12.97
CA ALA A 146 -14.67 -3.13 -13.11
C ALA A 146 -15.41 -2.95 -11.78
N HIS A 147 -14.94 -3.58 -10.69
CA HIS A 147 -15.53 -3.40 -9.36
C HIS A 147 -15.60 -1.93 -8.92
N ARG A 148 -14.63 -1.08 -9.30
CA ARG A 148 -14.68 0.37 -8.98
C ARG A 148 -15.83 1.05 -9.71
N VAL A 149 -16.02 0.70 -10.97
CA VAL A 149 -17.12 1.21 -11.79
C VAL A 149 -18.46 0.74 -11.25
N VAL A 150 -18.62 -0.56 -10.94
CA VAL A 150 -19.85 -1.09 -10.34
C VAL A 150 -20.16 -0.38 -9.02
N PHE A 151 -19.17 -0.23 -8.14
CA PHE A 151 -19.36 0.46 -6.86
C PHE A 151 -19.83 1.91 -7.05
N MET A 152 -19.19 2.68 -7.93
CA MET A 152 -19.60 4.07 -8.21
C MET A 152 -21.02 4.15 -8.79
N LEU A 153 -21.38 3.22 -9.69
CA LEU A 153 -22.73 3.15 -10.27
C LEU A 153 -23.79 2.80 -9.23
N ALA A 154 -23.52 1.81 -8.38
CA ALA A 154 -24.45 1.33 -7.36
C ALA A 154 -24.71 2.37 -6.27
N HIS A 155 -23.67 3.08 -5.83
CA HIS A 155 -23.77 4.10 -4.79
C HIS A 155 -24.00 5.53 -5.33
N LYS A 156 -24.01 5.70 -6.66
CA LYS A 156 -24.21 6.98 -7.36
C LYS A 156 -23.29 8.12 -6.87
N ARG A 157 -22.04 7.79 -6.53
CA ARG A 157 -21.04 8.73 -6.00
C ARG A 157 -19.62 8.31 -6.33
N ASP A 158 -18.69 9.25 -6.16
CA ASP A 158 -17.26 8.98 -6.22
C ASP A 158 -16.78 8.14 -5.03
N ILE A 159 -15.69 7.40 -5.26
CA ILE A 159 -14.94 6.73 -4.19
C ILE A 159 -14.21 7.82 -3.40
N LYS A 160 -14.31 7.79 -2.07
CA LYS A 160 -13.67 8.77 -1.20
C LYS A 160 -12.15 8.74 -1.37
N GLU A 161 -11.52 9.91 -1.28
CA GLU A 161 -10.07 10.02 -1.30
C GLU A 161 -9.45 9.14 -0.20
N GLY A 162 -8.33 8.49 -0.51
CA GLY A 162 -7.66 7.56 0.41
C GLY A 162 -8.41 6.24 0.66
N CYS A 163 -9.54 5.99 0.00
CA CYS A 163 -10.28 4.75 0.06
C CYS A 163 -10.10 3.88 -1.19
N VAL A 164 -10.31 2.58 -1.01
CA VAL A 164 -10.30 1.57 -2.07
C VAL A 164 -11.52 0.69 -1.94
N VAL A 165 -12.02 0.22 -3.08
CA VAL A 165 -13.10 -0.76 -3.14
C VAL A 165 -12.48 -2.15 -3.07
N VAL A 166 -12.97 -2.99 -2.16
CA VAL A 166 -12.53 -4.37 -1.97
C VAL A 166 -13.71 -5.33 -2.04
N HIS A 167 -13.44 -6.57 -2.42
CA HIS A 167 -14.40 -7.67 -2.43
C HIS A 167 -14.53 -8.28 -1.02
N ILE A 168 -15.76 -8.42 -0.52
CA ILE A 168 -16.05 -8.97 0.81
C ILE A 168 -15.69 -10.46 0.85
N ASN A 169 -16.09 -11.22 -0.18
CA ASN A 169 -15.78 -12.65 -0.31
C ASN A 169 -14.36 -12.96 -0.82
N ASN A 170 -13.53 -11.93 -1.05
CA ASN A 170 -12.19 -12.02 -1.64
C ASN A 170 -12.13 -12.64 -3.06
N ASP A 171 -13.27 -12.86 -3.72
CA ASP A 171 -13.34 -13.24 -5.13
C ASP A 171 -13.29 -11.99 -6.02
N GLN A 172 -12.22 -11.88 -6.80
CA GLN A 172 -11.95 -10.72 -7.66
C GLN A 172 -12.83 -10.68 -8.92
N LEU A 173 -13.55 -11.77 -9.21
CA LEU A 173 -14.43 -11.89 -10.37
C LEU A 173 -15.89 -11.55 -10.02
N ASP A 174 -16.29 -11.67 -8.76
CA ASP A 174 -17.64 -11.36 -8.30
C ASP A 174 -17.81 -9.87 -8.04
N ASN A 175 -18.21 -9.13 -9.07
CA ASN A 175 -18.39 -7.68 -9.00
C ASN A 175 -19.81 -7.25 -8.57
N ARG A 176 -20.63 -8.14 -8.01
CA ARG A 176 -21.98 -7.75 -7.56
C ARG A 176 -21.90 -6.65 -6.49
N PRO A 177 -22.77 -5.62 -6.52
CA PRO A 177 -22.68 -4.47 -5.60
C PRO A 177 -22.63 -4.86 -4.11
N GLU A 178 -23.41 -5.86 -3.70
CA GLU A 178 -23.47 -6.36 -2.33
C GLU A 178 -22.18 -7.05 -1.86
N ASN A 179 -21.33 -7.48 -2.79
CA ASN A 179 -20.02 -8.06 -2.50
C ASN A 179 -18.89 -7.00 -2.45
N LEU A 180 -19.20 -5.72 -2.71
CA LEU A 180 -18.21 -4.66 -2.76
C LEU A 180 -18.29 -3.75 -1.53
N LYS A 181 -17.13 -3.39 -0.98
CA LYS A 181 -17.04 -2.48 0.17
C LYS A 181 -15.94 -1.46 -0.02
N GLU A 182 -16.26 -0.20 0.26
CA GLU A 182 -15.26 0.86 0.37
C GLU A 182 -14.56 0.78 1.73
N VAL A 183 -13.24 0.72 1.73
CA VAL A 183 -12.39 0.68 2.92
C VAL A 183 -11.20 1.62 2.75
N SER A 184 -10.62 2.10 3.84
CA SER A 184 -9.39 2.90 3.76
C SER A 184 -8.20 2.05 3.26
N HIS A 185 -7.20 2.69 2.64
CA HIS A 185 -5.97 2.01 2.20
C HIS A 185 -5.29 1.22 3.32
N SER A 186 -5.28 1.75 4.55
CA SER A 186 -4.68 1.09 5.71
C SER A 186 -5.40 -0.21 6.05
N VAL A 187 -6.73 -0.22 6.02
CA VAL A 187 -7.56 -1.41 6.24
C VAL A 187 -7.35 -2.42 5.11
N ALA A 188 -7.42 -2.01 3.83
CA ALA A 188 -7.20 -2.91 2.71
C ALA A 188 -5.81 -3.55 2.72
N ALA A 189 -4.76 -2.77 2.98
CA ALA A 189 -3.39 -3.28 3.07
C ALA A 189 -3.24 -4.28 4.21
N PHE A 190 -3.94 -4.04 5.31
CA PHE A 190 -3.95 -4.90 6.48
C PHE A 190 -4.69 -6.22 6.18
N THR A 191 -5.91 -6.17 5.62
CA THR A 191 -6.68 -7.36 5.20
C THR A 191 -5.90 -8.19 4.17
N ARG A 192 -5.22 -7.56 3.20
CA ARG A 192 -4.42 -8.30 2.21
C ARG A 192 -3.22 -9.02 2.83
N LYS A 193 -2.55 -8.41 3.82
CA LYS A 193 -1.43 -9.04 4.55
C LYS A 193 -1.92 -10.18 5.44
N ALA A 194 -3.12 -10.00 5.98
CA ALA A 194 -3.87 -10.97 6.75
C ALA A 194 -4.13 -12.26 5.96
N THR A 195 -4.77 -12.16 4.80
CA THR A 195 -5.16 -13.33 3.98
C THR A 195 -3.94 -14.17 3.57
N LYS A 196 -2.86 -13.53 3.11
CA LYS A 196 -1.62 -14.24 2.73
C LYS A 196 -0.95 -15.00 3.88
N LYS A 197 -1.15 -14.55 5.12
CA LYS A 197 -0.60 -15.23 6.31
C LYS A 197 -1.57 -16.26 6.87
N ALA A 198 -2.86 -16.04 6.71
CA ALA A 198 -3.89 -17.02 7.03
C ALA A 198 -3.69 -18.31 6.21
N GLU A 199 -3.26 -18.22 4.95
CA GLU A 199 -2.87 -19.40 4.16
C GLU A 199 -1.72 -20.22 4.80
N SER A 200 -0.84 -19.60 5.60
CA SER A 200 0.29 -20.30 6.25
C SER A 200 0.03 -20.71 7.70
N VAL A 201 -0.81 -19.98 8.44
CA VAL A 201 -1.04 -20.20 9.89
C VAL A 201 -2.51 -20.07 10.28
N GLY A 202 -3.39 -19.44 9.51
CA GLY A 202 -4.85 -19.45 9.73
C GLY A 202 -5.46 -18.13 10.25
N TYR A 203 -4.75 -17.37 11.11
CA TYR A 203 -5.30 -16.14 11.70
C TYR A 203 -4.33 -14.96 11.74
N VAL A 204 -4.88 -13.76 11.52
CA VAL A 204 -4.12 -12.52 11.44
C VAL A 204 -3.64 -12.10 12.82
N GLY A 205 -2.33 -11.90 12.95
CA GLY A 205 -1.70 -11.54 14.21
C GLY A 205 -1.45 -12.73 15.13
N VAL A 206 -1.85 -13.95 14.73
CA VAL A 206 -1.47 -15.18 15.43
C VAL A 206 -0.22 -15.77 14.76
N GLY A 207 0.75 -16.19 15.56
CA GLY A 207 1.94 -16.88 15.07
C GLY A 207 2.36 -18.01 16.01
N TYR A 208 2.95 -19.07 15.45
CA TYR A 208 3.50 -20.18 16.23
C TYR A 208 4.94 -19.87 16.69
N VAL A 209 5.17 -19.93 18.00
CA VAL A 209 6.49 -19.69 18.61
C VAL A 209 7.17 -21.05 18.87
N LYS A 210 8.02 -21.47 17.93
CA LYS A 210 8.69 -22.78 17.95
C LYS A 210 9.38 -23.11 19.29
N ARG A 211 10.11 -22.16 19.87
CA ARG A 211 10.83 -22.36 21.15
C ARG A 211 9.90 -22.73 22.31
N ARG A 212 8.67 -22.23 22.31
CA ARG A 212 7.68 -22.47 23.38
C ARG A 212 6.64 -23.52 23.00
N GLN A 213 6.70 -24.02 21.77
CA GLN A 213 5.71 -24.93 21.18
C GLN A 213 4.26 -24.46 21.46
N CYS A 214 3.97 -23.18 21.15
CA CYS A 214 2.66 -22.58 21.39
C CYS A 214 2.35 -21.45 20.39
N TYR A 215 1.08 -21.19 20.15
CA TYR A 215 0.57 -20.03 19.42
C TYR A 215 0.52 -18.80 20.32
N VAL A 216 0.95 -17.65 19.79
CA VAL A 216 0.88 -16.34 20.44
C VAL A 216 0.25 -15.34 19.48
N GLY A 217 -0.78 -14.65 19.95
CA GLY A 217 -1.41 -13.53 19.29
C GLY A 217 -0.71 -12.22 19.62
N ARG A 218 -0.58 -11.33 18.64
CA ARG A 218 -0.12 -9.95 18.82
C ARG A 218 -1.03 -8.95 18.11
N CYS A 219 -1.30 -7.82 18.75
CA CYS A 219 -1.93 -6.66 18.12
C CYS A 219 -1.25 -5.36 18.57
N LYS A 220 -1.39 -4.30 17.77
CA LYS A 220 -0.89 -2.97 18.10
C LYS A 220 -2.07 -2.02 18.19
N ALA A 221 -2.21 -1.30 19.30
CA ALA A 221 -3.23 -0.28 19.51
C ALA A 221 -2.61 0.90 20.26
N HIS A 222 -2.94 2.13 19.86
CA HIS A 222 -2.42 3.36 20.50
C HIS A 222 -0.89 3.37 20.69
N GLY A 223 -0.13 2.89 19.69
CA GLY A 223 1.34 2.82 19.75
C GLY A 223 1.91 1.65 20.57
N LYS A 224 1.12 1.00 21.43
CA LYS A 224 1.54 -0.12 22.27
C LYS A 224 1.25 -1.48 21.61
N ILE A 225 2.09 -2.47 21.89
CA ILE A 225 1.93 -3.84 21.41
C ILE A 225 1.37 -4.69 22.55
N TYR A 226 0.29 -5.40 22.27
CA TYR A 226 -0.36 -6.32 23.20
C TYR A 226 -0.16 -7.75 22.71
N TYR A 227 0.04 -8.67 23.65
CA TYR A 227 0.27 -10.08 23.40
C TYR A 227 -0.76 -10.92 24.16
N THR A 228 -1.16 -12.04 23.56
CA THR A 228 -1.88 -13.08 24.30
C THR A 228 -0.90 -13.92 25.13
N LYS A 229 -1.40 -14.71 26.07
CA LYS A 229 -0.64 -15.86 26.58
C LYS A 229 -0.39 -16.89 25.46
N GLY A 230 0.47 -17.87 25.72
CA GLY A 230 0.68 -19.00 24.81
C GLY A 230 -0.51 -19.98 24.86
N TYR A 231 -0.96 -20.43 23.69
CA TYR A 231 -2.02 -21.44 23.55
C TYR A 231 -1.53 -22.61 22.69
N GLN A 232 -1.98 -23.82 23.00
CA GLN A 232 -1.69 -25.00 22.17
C GLN A 232 -2.56 -25.06 20.91
N ASP A 233 -3.80 -24.60 21.03
CA ASP A 233 -4.75 -24.50 19.93
C ASP A 233 -4.75 -23.09 19.32
N ILE A 234 -4.77 -23.04 17.99
CA ILE A 234 -4.75 -21.78 17.26
C ILE A 234 -6.09 -21.03 17.39
N HIS A 235 -7.22 -21.75 17.39
CA HIS A 235 -8.54 -21.11 17.50
C HIS A 235 -8.71 -20.46 18.88
N ALA A 236 -8.23 -21.13 19.94
CA ALA A 236 -8.18 -20.57 21.29
C ALA A 236 -7.32 -19.30 21.36
N CYS A 237 -6.15 -19.31 20.71
CA CYS A 237 -5.30 -18.12 20.61
C CYS A 237 -6.00 -16.96 19.91
N HIS A 238 -6.68 -17.25 18.80
CA HIS A 238 -7.41 -16.25 18.04
C HIS A 238 -8.58 -15.65 18.84
N ARG A 239 -9.40 -16.47 19.50
CA ARG A 239 -10.48 -15.98 20.37
C ARG A 239 -9.96 -15.07 21.48
N ALA A 240 -8.84 -15.44 22.11
CA ALA A 240 -8.20 -14.61 23.12
C ALA A 240 -7.69 -13.27 22.54
N LEU A 241 -7.16 -13.29 21.31
CA LEU A 241 -6.71 -12.08 20.64
C LEU A 241 -7.87 -11.14 20.29
N GLU A 242 -9.04 -11.66 19.89
CA GLU A 242 -10.24 -10.86 19.65
C GLU A 242 -10.75 -10.18 20.92
N VAL A 243 -10.71 -10.86 22.06
CA VAL A 243 -11.02 -10.24 23.37
C VAL A 243 -10.09 -9.06 23.63
N ILE A 244 -8.77 -9.24 23.46
CA ILE A 244 -7.81 -8.15 23.63
C ILE A 244 -8.11 -7.00 22.68
N ARG A 245 -8.37 -7.28 21.39
CA ARG A 245 -8.68 -6.24 20.40
C ARG A 245 -9.89 -5.41 20.80
N LYS A 246 -10.97 -6.08 21.23
CA LYS A 246 -12.19 -5.43 21.70
C LYS A 246 -11.92 -4.55 22.92
N THR A 247 -11.11 -5.03 23.88
CA THR A 247 -10.76 -4.27 25.09
C THR A 247 -9.91 -3.04 24.80
N VAL A 248 -8.95 -3.12 23.86
CA VAL A 248 -8.02 -2.02 23.56
C VAL A 248 -8.50 -1.09 22.44
N GLY A 249 -9.71 -1.30 21.91
CA GLY A 249 -10.23 -0.54 20.77
C GLY A 249 -9.49 -0.76 19.46
N ALA A 250 -8.82 -1.91 19.30
CA ALA A 250 -8.23 -2.28 18.02
C ALA A 250 -9.32 -2.77 17.05
N PRO A 251 -9.19 -2.51 15.74
CA PRO A 251 -10.15 -3.02 14.75
C PRO A 251 -10.19 -4.55 14.81
N SER A 252 -11.40 -5.11 14.93
CA SER A 252 -11.62 -6.55 14.77
C SER A 252 -11.32 -6.95 13.33
N ILE A 253 -10.78 -8.15 13.17
CA ILE A 253 -10.44 -8.66 11.84
C ILE A 253 -11.41 -9.79 11.60
N GLY A 254 -12.43 -9.52 10.79
CA GLY A 254 -13.31 -10.57 10.31
C GLY A 254 -12.50 -11.70 9.68
N HIS A 255 -12.96 -12.93 9.90
CA HIS A 255 -12.41 -14.13 9.28
C HIS A 255 -12.47 -14.07 7.76
#